data_AF-A3QWH2-F1
#
_entry.id   AF-A3QWH2-F1
#
_cell.length_a   1.000
_cell.length_b   1.000
_cell.length_c   1.000
_cell.angle_alpha   90.00
_cell.angle_beta   90.00
_cell.angle_gamma   90.00
#
_symmetry.space_group_name_H-M   'P 1'
#
loop_
_entity.id
_entity.type
_entity.pdbx_description
1 polymer ?
#
loop_
_entity_poly.entity_id
_entity_poly.type
_entity_poly.pdbx_seq_one_letter_code
_entity_poly.pdbx_strand_id
1 'polypeptide(L)' 'ILVKVCHPAMDLPFFKISAKHEEEEDGTEAFRLHEVYTDIYGAQVSLKKGHHVLINSKQ' A
#
# COMPACT_ATOMS: atom_id res chain seq x y z
N ILE A 1 2.90 -3.31 7.18
CA ILE A 1 3.05 -4.07 5.90
C ILE A 1 1.97 -5.13 5.87
N LEU A 2 1.24 -5.27 4.77
CA LEU A 2 0.15 -6.25 4.63
C LEU A 2 0.64 -7.51 3.89
N VAL A 3 1.38 -7.33 2.79
CA VAL A 3 1.93 -8.42 1.97
C VAL A 3 3.33 -8.05 1.53
N LYS A 4 4.26 -9.02 1.53
CA LYS A 4 5.58 -8.89 0.91
C LYS A 4 6.08 -10.26 0.43
N VAL A 5 6.97 -10.26 -0.54
CA VAL A 5 7.76 -11.46 -0.87
C VAL A 5 8.72 -11.78 0.27
N CYS A 6 8.67 -12.99 0.82
CA CYS A 6 9.53 -13.42 1.94
C CYS A 6 10.83 -14.11 1.49
N HIS A 7 10.91 -14.56 0.23
CA HIS A 7 12.07 -15.24 -0.34
C HIS A 7 12.35 -14.73 -1.77
N PRO A 8 13.05 -13.59 -1.93
CA PRO A 8 13.21 -12.91 -3.23
C PRO A 8 14.14 -13.63 -4.21
N ALA A 9 14.76 -14.75 -3.82
CA ALA A 9 15.76 -15.46 -4.61
C ALA A 9 15.20 -16.39 -5.72
N MET A 10 13.89 -16.35 -6.01
CA MET A 10 13.23 -17.29 -6.94
C MET A 10 12.66 -16.64 -8.21
N ASP A 11 13.37 -15.70 -8.85
CA ASP A 11 12.90 -14.96 -10.04
C ASP A 11 11.51 -14.29 -9.89
N LEU A 12 10.99 -14.23 -8.66
CA LEU A 12 9.72 -13.63 -8.34
C LEU A 12 9.93 -12.11 -8.34
N PRO A 13 9.11 -11.36 -9.09
CA PRO A 13 9.23 -9.92 -9.12
C PRO A 13 9.04 -9.35 -7.72
N PHE A 14 9.80 -8.30 -7.40
CA PHE A 14 9.60 -7.57 -6.17
C PHE A 14 8.14 -7.10 -6.10
N PHE A 15 7.46 -7.50 -5.03
CA PHE A 15 6.09 -7.11 -4.74
C PHE A 15 5.91 -6.86 -3.25
N LYS A 16 5.27 -5.74 -2.93
CA LYS A 16 4.94 -5.36 -1.55
C LYS A 16 3.65 -4.56 -1.53
N ILE A 17 2.72 -4.95 -0.65
CA ILE A 17 1.56 -4.13 -0.29
C ILE A 17 1.75 -3.63 1.14
N SER A 18 1.72 -2.32 1.31
CA SER A 18 1.65 -1.65 2.60
C SER A 18 0.44 -0.74 2.67
N ALA A 19 0.04 -0.35 3.86
CA ALA A 19 -1.05 0.59 4.02
C ALA A 19 -0.77 1.50 5.22
N LYS A 20 -1.26 2.74 5.11
CA LYS A 20 -1.29 3.73 6.18
C LYS A 20 -2.69 3.71 6.79
N HIS A 21 -2.78 3.57 8.11
CA HIS A 21 -4.04 3.72 8.83
C HIS A 21 -4.37 5.20 9.03
N GLU A 22 -5.64 5.50 9.30
CA GLU A 22 -6.03 6.82 9.79
C GLU A 22 -5.43 7.08 11.17
N GLU A 23 -4.89 8.27 11.40
CA GLU A 23 -4.56 8.72 12.76
C GLU A 23 -5.88 8.80 13.54
N GLU A 24 -5.94 8.18 14.72
CA GLU A 24 -7.15 8.07 15.52
C GLU A 24 -7.71 9.46 15.87
N GLU A 25 -8.89 9.81 15.34
CA GLU A 25 -9.65 10.97 15.81
C GLU A 25 -10.66 10.61 16.92
N ASP A 26 -11.06 9.34 17.09
CA ASP A 26 -12.25 9.03 17.90
C ASP A 26 -12.27 7.64 18.59
N GLY A 27 -11.12 7.16 19.06
CA GLY A 27 -11.05 6.09 20.08
C GLY A 27 -11.75 4.74 19.77
N THR A 28 -12.12 4.48 18.52
CA THR A 28 -12.69 3.20 18.09
C THR A 28 -11.61 2.38 17.39
N GLU A 29 -11.23 1.26 18.03
CA GLU A 29 -10.17 0.30 17.62
C GLU A 29 -10.47 -0.47 16.31
N ALA A 30 -11.02 0.17 15.28
CA ALA A 30 -11.17 -0.42 13.97
C ALA A 30 -10.02 0.04 13.06
N PHE A 31 -9.21 -0.91 12.58
CA PHE A 31 -8.12 -0.64 11.64
C PHE A 31 -8.66 -0.10 10.30
N ARG A 32 -8.77 1.22 10.19
CA ARG A 32 -9.25 1.91 8.99
C ARG A 32 -8.07 2.29 8.09
N LEU A 33 -8.10 1.77 6.86
CA LEU A 33 -7.09 2.08 5.85
C LEU A 33 -7.35 3.45 5.23
N HIS A 34 -6.36 4.34 5.33
CA HIS A 34 -6.36 5.66 4.70
C HIS A 34 -5.80 5.59 3.27
N GLU A 35 -4.67 4.91 3.12
CA GLU A 35 -3.94 4.79 1.85
C GLU A 35 -3.30 3.40 1.74
N VAL A 36 -3.41 2.79 0.56
CA VAL A 36 -2.76 1.52 0.23
C VAL A 36 -1.69 1.78 -0.82
N TYR A 37 -0.50 1.23 -0.60
CA TYR A 37 0.65 1.34 -1.50
C TYR A 37 1.03 -0.04 -2.01
N THR A 38 1.13 -0.17 -3.33
CA THR A 38 1.58 -1.38 -4.01
C THR A 38 2.85 -1.07 -4.79
N ASP A 39 3.97 -1.62 -4.34
CA ASP A 39 5.22 -1.58 -5.09
C ASP A 39 5.31 -2.84 -5.97
N ILE A 40 5.38 -2.66 -7.28
CA ILE A 40 5.38 -3.76 -8.26
C ILE A 40 6.19 -3.38 -9.49
N TYR A 41 7.11 -4.25 -9.93
CA TYR A 41 7.93 -4.05 -11.15
C TYR A 41 8.59 -2.66 -11.28
N GLY A 42 9.02 -2.07 -10.15
CA GLY A 42 9.65 -0.74 -10.13
C GLY A 42 8.69 0.45 -10.21
N ALA A 43 7.38 0.20 -10.24
CA ALA A 43 6.35 1.22 -10.07
C ALA A 43 5.76 1.16 -8.66
N GLN A 44 5.34 2.33 -8.15
CA GLN A 44 4.52 2.44 -6.95
C GLN A 44 3.12 2.89 -7.35
N VAL A 45 2.12 2.12 -6.97
CA VAL A 45 0.70 2.46 -7.12
C VAL A 45 0.14 2.82 -5.75
N SER A 46 -0.37 4.04 -5.59
CA SER A 46 -1.03 4.50 -4.37
C SER A 46 -2.54 4.58 -4.62
N LEU A 47 -3.31 3.91 -3.77
CA LEU A 47 -4.76 3.94 -3.75
C LEU A 47 -5.22 4.74 -2.52
N LYS A 48 -5.89 5.86 -2.77
CA LYS A 48 -6.44 6.75 -1.75
C LYS A 48 -7.96 6.70 -1.75
N LYS A 49 -8.57 7.15 -0.65
CA LYS A 49 -10.02 7.36 -0.56
C LYS A 49 -10.52 8.25 -1.72
N GLY A 50 -11.79 8.07 -2.10
CA GLY A 50 -12.39 8.84 -3.20
C GLY A 50 -11.95 8.39 -4.60
N HIS A 51 -11.46 7.16 -4.74
CA HIS A 51 -10.97 6.59 -6.01
C HIS A 51 -9.78 7.35 -6.62
N HIS A 52 -9.00 8.06 -5.80
CA HIS A 52 -7.77 8.71 -6.25
C HIS A 52 -6.64 7.69 -6.34
N VAL A 53 -6.13 7.51 -7.55
CA VAL A 53 -5.03 6.59 -7.86
C VAL A 53 -3.82 7.42 -8.30
N LEU A 54 -2.64 7.09 -7.77
CA LEU A 54 -1.38 7.65 -8.22
C LEU A 54 -0.45 6.52 -8.68
N ILE A 55 0.21 6.70 -9.82
CA ILE A 55 1.30 5.85 -10.29
C ILE A 55 2.58 6.68 -10.26
N ASN A 56 3.56 6.25 -9.47
CA ASN A 56 4.82 6.97 -9.27
C ASN A 56 4.60 8.44 -8.91
N SER A 57 3.66 8.68 -7.98
CA SER A 57 3.25 10.01 -7.52
C SER A 57 2.61 10.92 -8.58
N LYS A 58 2.20 10.36 -9.73
CA LYS A 58 1.45 11.06 -10.79
C LYS A 58 0.06 10.46 -10.90
N GLN A 59 -0.94 11.30 -11.18
CA GLN A 59 -2.32 10.86 -11.39
C GLN A 59 -2.55 10.44 -12.84
#